data_AF-A0A955X5D1-F1
#
_entry.id   AF-A0A955X5D1-F1
#
_cell.length_a   1.000
_cell.length_b   1.000
_cell.length_c   1.000
_cell.angle_alpha   90.00
_cell.angle_beta   90.00
_cell.angle_gamma   90.00
#
_symmetry.space_group_name_H-M   'P 1'
#
loop_
_entity.id
_entity.type
_entity.pdbx_description
1 polymer ?
#
loop_
_entity_poly.entity_id
_entity_poly.type
_entity_poly.pdbx_seq_one_letter_code
_entity_poly.pdbx_strand_id
1 'polypeptide(L)'
;MARYPTRTGRSAPLGRSSEAALADHALGLAEAGQVADAEALMAQLSEESSDDPLFPLLLGTLRAKLGDHVGAVVAYDESLERHVLHGGKARFEGELRLLRARSLILCGREREAQVDLFLAAASPDANVARGAQAILTRRDDA
;
A
#
# COMPACT_ATOMS: atom_id res chain seq x y z
N MET A 1 -46.94 17.36 9.51
CA MET A 1 -46.35 16.12 10.07
C MET A 1 -45.34 15.57 9.08
N ALA A 2 -44.19 15.18 9.58
CA ALA A 2 -42.97 14.93 8.82
C ALA A 2 -42.73 13.44 8.52
N ARG A 3 -41.76 13.23 7.61
CA ARG A 3 -40.89 12.05 7.37
C ARG A 3 -41.49 10.98 6.43
N TYR A 4 -40.83 10.48 5.39
CA TYR A 4 -39.42 10.37 4.98
C TYR A 4 -39.34 10.33 3.44
N PRO A 5 -38.27 10.83 2.77
CA PRO A 5 -37.87 10.26 1.50
C PRO A 5 -36.87 9.13 1.74
N THR A 6 -37.20 8.00 1.12
CA THR A 6 -36.41 6.77 1.00
C THR A 6 -34.97 7.06 0.55
N ARG A 7 -33.98 6.78 1.41
CA ARG A 7 -32.58 6.64 0.99
C ARG A 7 -32.36 5.25 0.40
N THR A 8 -33.01 4.96 -0.72
CA THR A 8 -32.65 3.84 -1.60
C THR A 8 -31.67 4.36 -2.64
N GLY A 9 -30.49 4.76 -2.17
CA GLY A 9 -29.31 4.98 -3.00
C GLY A 9 -28.35 3.82 -2.80
N ARG A 10 -28.80 2.60 -3.09
CA ARG A 10 -27.90 1.45 -3.21
C ARG A 10 -27.18 1.64 -4.54
N SER A 11 -26.04 2.33 -4.51
CA SER A 11 -25.18 2.50 -5.67
C SER A 11 -24.89 1.12 -6.26
N ALA A 12 -25.23 0.97 -7.54
CA ALA A 12 -24.96 -0.21 -8.35
C ALA A 12 -23.46 -0.57 -8.32
N PRO A 13 -23.07 -1.83 -8.63
CA PRO A 13 -21.69 -2.32 -8.53
C PRO A 13 -20.72 -1.77 -9.60
N LEU A 14 -20.91 -0.52 -10.06
CA LEU A 14 -20.06 0.15 -11.04
C LEU A 14 -18.74 0.68 -10.45
N GLY A 15 -18.60 0.70 -9.12
CA GLY A 15 -17.44 1.26 -8.41
C GLY A 15 -16.11 0.60 -8.78
N ARG A 16 -16.02 -0.73 -8.69
CA ARG A 16 -14.72 -1.44 -8.84
C ARG A 16 -14.06 -1.29 -10.21
N SER A 17 -14.84 -1.28 -11.29
CA SER A 17 -14.29 -1.07 -12.63
C SER A 17 -13.87 0.38 -12.89
N SER A 18 -14.53 1.34 -12.24
CA SER A 18 -14.15 2.75 -12.32
C SER A 18 -12.91 3.04 -11.47
N GLU A 19 -12.83 2.48 -10.26
CA GLU A 19 -11.70 2.64 -9.33
C GLU A 19 -10.41 2.03 -9.91
N ALA A 20 -10.51 0.83 -10.49
CA ALA A 20 -9.37 0.20 -11.16
C ALA A 20 -8.87 1.03 -12.35
N ALA A 21 -9.78 1.58 -13.16
CA ALA A 21 -9.41 2.44 -14.28
C ALA A 21 -8.76 3.76 -13.83
N LEU A 22 -9.20 4.33 -12.71
CA LEU A 22 -8.59 5.52 -12.13
C LEU A 22 -7.22 5.23 -11.51
N ALA A 23 -7.03 4.06 -10.90
CA ALA A 23 -5.73 3.61 -10.42
C ALA A 23 -4.74 3.38 -11.58
N ASP A 24 -5.17 2.73 -12.66
CA ASP A 24 -4.37 2.59 -13.89
C ASP A 24 -4.02 3.95 -14.48
N HIS A 25 -4.95 4.91 -14.47
CA HIS A 25 -4.70 6.28 -14.91
C HIS A 25 -3.65 6.99 -14.03
N ALA A 26 -3.77 6.89 -12.71
CA ALA A 26 -2.80 7.44 -11.77
C ALA A 26 -1.39 6.84 -11.97
N LEU A 27 -1.30 5.53 -12.22
CA LEU A 27 -0.04 4.87 -12.56
C LEU A 27 0.53 5.39 -13.89
N GLY A 28 -0.31 5.56 -14.92
CA GLY A 28 0.09 6.14 -16.20
C GLY A 28 0.62 7.58 -16.06
N LEU A 29 -0.01 8.40 -15.21
CA LEU A 29 0.48 9.75 -14.88
C LEU A 29 1.87 9.69 -14.21
N ALA A 30 2.08 8.75 -13.29
CA ALA A 30 3.37 8.57 -12.64
C ALA A 30 4.46 8.16 -13.64
N GLU A 31 4.15 7.25 -14.58
CA GLU A 31 5.06 6.83 -15.65
C GLU A 31 5.37 7.97 -16.63
N ALA A 32 4.42 8.86 -16.87
CA ALA A 32 4.60 10.08 -17.67
C ALA A 32 5.39 11.18 -16.94
N GLY A 33 5.79 10.96 -15.68
CA GLY A 33 6.48 11.95 -14.85
C GLY A 33 5.56 13.03 -14.25
N GLN A 34 4.24 12.92 -14.44
CA GLN A 34 3.23 13.77 -13.81
C GLN A 34 2.93 13.32 -12.39
N VAL A 35 3.97 13.29 -11.56
CA VAL A 35 3.90 12.52 -10.32
C VAL A 35 3.01 13.18 -9.25
N ALA A 36 2.90 14.50 -9.26
CA ALA A 36 1.98 15.22 -8.35
C ALA A 36 0.50 14.89 -8.66
N ASP A 37 0.14 14.83 -9.95
CA ASP A 37 -1.21 14.50 -10.39
C ASP A 37 -1.55 13.04 -10.06
N ALA A 38 -0.57 12.14 -10.27
CA ALA A 38 -0.67 10.73 -9.90
C ALA A 38 -0.91 10.54 -8.40
N GLU A 39 -0.17 11.28 -7.55
CA GLU A 39 -0.32 11.19 -6.11
C GLU A 39 -1.68 11.71 -5.65
N ALA A 40 -2.11 12.86 -6.15
CA ALA A 40 -3.40 13.45 -5.80
C ALA A 40 -4.55 12.51 -6.17
N LEU A 41 -4.52 11.90 -7.36
CA LEU A 41 -5.54 10.96 -7.80
C LEU A 41 -5.54 9.67 -6.96
N MET A 42 -4.36 9.12 -6.65
CA MET A 42 -4.26 7.91 -5.84
C MET A 42 -4.67 8.14 -4.38
N ALA A 43 -4.38 9.31 -3.82
CA ALA A 43 -4.83 9.70 -2.48
C ALA A 43 -6.36 9.78 -2.41
N GLN A 44 -7.00 10.41 -3.42
CA GLN A 44 -8.46 10.45 -3.52
C GLN A 44 -9.08 9.05 -3.60
N LEU A 45 -8.51 8.17 -4.42
CA LEU A 45 -8.97 6.78 -4.51
C LEU A 45 -8.83 6.03 -3.19
N SER A 46 -7.73 6.23 -2.47
CA SER A 46 -7.51 5.62 -1.15
C SER A 46 -8.56 6.08 -0.13
N GLU A 47 -8.95 7.35 -0.15
CA GLU A 47 -9.95 7.92 0.75
C GLU A 47 -11.39 7.49 0.38
N GLU A 48 -11.71 7.41 -0.91
CA GLU A 48 -13.05 7.05 -1.39
C GLU A 48 -13.32 5.55 -1.34
N SER A 49 -12.32 4.72 -1.61
CA SER A 49 -12.41 3.26 -1.61
C SER A 49 -11.99 2.71 -0.24
N SER A 50 -12.92 2.71 0.71
CA SER A 50 -12.72 2.37 2.14
C SER A 50 -12.04 1.02 2.43
N ASP A 51 -12.26 -0.01 1.62
CA ASP A 51 -11.99 -1.40 2.07
C ASP A 51 -10.89 -2.13 1.27
N ASP A 52 -10.42 -1.58 0.14
CA ASP A 52 -9.40 -2.26 -0.67
C ASP A 52 -7.98 -1.89 -0.18
N PRO A 53 -7.16 -2.87 0.27
CA PRO A 53 -5.78 -2.61 0.66
C PRO A 53 -4.86 -2.27 -0.53
N LEU A 54 -5.30 -2.48 -1.77
CA LEU A 54 -4.50 -2.20 -2.97
C LEU A 54 -4.23 -0.71 -3.17
N PHE A 55 -5.20 0.18 -2.92
CA PHE A 55 -5.01 1.61 -3.18
C PHE A 55 -3.96 2.26 -2.25
N PRO A 56 -3.97 2.01 -0.92
CA PRO A 56 -2.88 2.48 -0.06
C PRO A 56 -1.54 1.84 -0.41
N LEU A 57 -1.51 0.59 -0.87
CA LEU A 57 -0.27 -0.05 -1.36
C LEU A 57 0.31 0.70 -2.57
N LEU A 58 -0.54 1.03 -3.55
CA LEU A 58 -0.13 1.75 -4.76
C LEU A 58 0.32 3.17 -4.43
N LEU A 59 -0.39 3.86 -3.52
CA LEU A 59 0.00 5.17 -3.01
C LEU A 59 1.37 5.12 -2.32
N GLY A 60 1.59 4.13 -1.44
CA GLY A 60 2.88 3.94 -0.77
C GLY A 60 4.01 3.66 -1.75
N THR A 61 3.75 2.88 -2.79
CA THR A 61 4.72 2.60 -3.86
C THR A 61 5.08 3.87 -4.64
N LEU A 62 4.09 4.70 -4.94
CA LEU A 62 4.28 5.97 -5.64
C LEU A 62 5.12 6.94 -4.80
N ARG A 63 4.78 7.13 -3.52
CA ARG A 63 5.53 7.97 -2.58
C ARG A 63 6.95 7.48 -2.38
N ALA A 64 7.16 6.16 -2.30
CA ALA A 64 8.50 5.59 -2.20
C ALA A 64 9.35 5.88 -3.44
N LYS A 65 8.77 5.83 -4.65
CA LYS A 65 9.45 6.22 -5.90
C LYS A 65 9.80 7.71 -5.93
N LEU A 66 8.99 8.55 -5.29
CA LEU A 66 9.23 9.99 -5.14
C LEU A 66 10.28 10.35 -4.10
N GLY A 67 10.75 9.40 -3.31
CA GLY A 67 11.63 9.66 -2.17
C GLY A 67 10.90 10.12 -0.91
N ASP A 68 9.58 10.23 -0.94
CA ASP A 68 8.77 10.41 0.27
C ASP A 68 8.60 9.07 0.99
N HIS A 69 9.68 8.65 1.65
CA HIS A 69 9.69 7.38 2.36
C HIS A 69 8.82 7.44 3.64
N VAL A 70 8.62 8.62 4.23
CA VAL A 70 7.77 8.77 5.43
C VAL A 70 6.30 8.58 5.05
N GLY A 71 5.82 9.30 4.02
CA GLY A 71 4.47 9.13 3.53
C GLY A 71 4.23 7.75 2.89
N ALA A 72 5.26 7.11 2.36
CA ALA A 72 5.17 5.72 1.90
C ALA A 72 4.92 4.74 3.06
N VAL A 73 5.62 4.89 4.19
CA VAL A 73 5.38 4.05 5.38
C VAL A 73 3.94 4.19 5.87
N VAL A 74 3.42 5.42 5.96
CA VAL A 74 2.04 5.67 6.38
C VAL A 74 1.03 4.95 5.47
N ALA A 75 1.23 5.02 4.15
CA ALA A 75 0.34 4.35 3.19
C ALA A 75 0.45 2.82 3.24
N TYR A 76 1.64 2.27 3.48
CA TYR A 76 1.81 0.82 3.70
C TYR A 76 1.22 0.34 5.03
N ASP A 77 1.29 1.16 6.09
CA ASP A 77 0.62 0.89 7.37
C ASP A 77 -0.89 0.76 7.16
N GLU A 78 -1.50 1.73 6.47
CA GLU A 78 -2.92 1.69 6.14
C GLU A 78 -3.28 0.46 5.28
N SER A 79 -2.45 0.11 4.30
CA SER A 79 -2.64 -1.09 3.48
C SER A 79 -2.61 -2.37 4.33
N LEU A 80 -1.67 -2.47 5.27
CA LEU A 80 -1.55 -3.60 6.19
C LEU A 80 -2.77 -3.68 7.14
N GLU A 81 -3.23 -2.55 7.67
CA GLU A 81 -4.43 -2.50 8.52
C GLU A 81 -5.68 -3.01 7.77
N ARG A 82 -5.93 -2.48 6.56
CA ARG A 82 -7.04 -2.93 5.71
C ARG A 82 -6.90 -4.41 5.35
N HIS A 83 -5.69 -4.87 5.05
CA HIS A 83 -5.42 -6.26 4.74
C HIS A 83 -5.78 -7.21 5.89
N VAL A 84 -5.39 -6.87 7.12
CA VAL A 84 -5.69 -7.65 8.32
C VAL A 84 -7.19 -7.66 8.59
N LEU A 85 -7.86 -6.52 8.45
CA LEU A 85 -9.30 -6.39 8.67
C LEU A 85 -10.14 -7.27 7.72
N HIS A 86 -9.67 -7.50 6.50
CA HIS A 86 -10.43 -8.22 5.46
C HIS A 86 -9.97 -9.68 5.22
N GLY A 87 -9.29 -10.30 6.20
CA GLY A 87 -8.91 -11.72 6.11
C GLY A 87 -7.83 -11.99 5.07
N GLY A 88 -6.86 -11.08 5.00
CA GLY A 88 -5.80 -11.03 4.02
C GLY A 88 -5.02 -12.33 3.79
N LYS A 89 -4.49 -12.47 2.56
CA LYS A 89 -3.60 -13.57 2.16
C LYS A 89 -2.16 -13.30 2.59
N ALA A 90 -1.55 -14.27 3.26
CA ALA A 90 -0.16 -14.22 3.75
C ALA A 90 0.90 -13.80 2.71
N ARG A 91 0.71 -14.13 1.42
CA ARG A 91 1.59 -13.68 0.33
C ARG A 91 1.65 -12.16 0.21
N PHE A 92 0.48 -11.51 0.19
CA PHE A 92 0.36 -10.06 0.04
C PHE A 92 0.90 -9.33 1.28
N GLU A 93 0.65 -9.89 2.46
CA GLU A 93 1.21 -9.41 3.73
C GLU A 93 2.75 -9.37 3.71
N GLY A 94 3.38 -10.44 3.21
CA GLY A 94 4.84 -10.51 3.10
C GLY A 94 5.42 -9.46 2.15
N GLU A 95 4.78 -9.24 1.00
CA GLU A 95 5.19 -8.20 0.05
C GLU A 95 5.07 -6.80 0.66
N LEU A 96 3.95 -6.50 1.31
CA LEU A 96 3.73 -5.23 2.00
C LEU A 96 4.79 -4.96 3.07
N ARG A 97 5.08 -5.94 3.92
CA ARG A 97 6.11 -5.80 4.95
C ARG A 97 7.50 -5.58 4.36
N LEU A 98 7.83 -6.26 3.26
CA LEU A 98 9.11 -6.03 2.59
C LEU A 98 9.21 -4.60 2.01
N LEU A 99 8.14 -4.08 1.41
CA LEU A 99 8.10 -2.71 0.89
C LEU A 99 8.19 -1.67 2.01
N ARG A 100 7.41 -1.87 3.08
CA ARG A 100 7.45 -1.02 4.27
C ARG A 100 8.81 -1.02 4.94
N ALA A 101 9.44 -2.19 5.12
CA ALA A 101 10.79 -2.30 5.66
C ALA A 101 11.80 -1.48 4.86
N ARG A 102 11.75 -1.52 3.53
CA ARG A 102 12.66 -0.73 2.67
C ARG A 102 12.48 0.76 2.92
N SER A 103 11.24 1.25 2.94
CA SER A 103 10.97 2.65 3.25
C SER A 103 11.41 3.02 4.67
N LEU A 104 11.16 2.16 5.67
CA LEU A 104 11.60 2.37 7.06
C LEU A 104 13.12 2.51 7.17
N ILE A 105 13.90 1.69 6.45
CA ILE A 105 15.37 1.82 6.39
C ILE A 105 15.78 3.19 5.85
N LEU A 106 15.17 3.61 4.75
CA LEU A 106 15.48 4.90 4.12
C LEU A 106 15.07 6.11 4.98
N CYS A 107 14.15 5.91 5.93
CA CYS A 107 13.77 6.91 6.94
C CYS A 107 14.60 6.83 8.24
N GLY A 108 15.55 5.90 8.37
CA GLY A 108 16.31 5.66 9.61
C GLY A 108 15.54 4.93 10.71
N ARG A 109 14.37 4.36 10.43
CA ARG A 109 13.52 3.61 11.39
C ARG A 109 13.89 2.13 11.40
N GLU A 110 15.15 1.85 11.73
CA GLU A 110 15.79 0.56 11.49
C GLU A 110 15.20 -0.59 12.32
N ARG A 111 14.88 -0.34 13.59
CA ARG A 111 14.30 -1.36 14.49
C ARG A 111 12.95 -1.85 13.99
N GLU A 112 12.12 -0.94 13.49
CA GLU A 112 10.81 -1.28 12.93
C GLU A 112 10.96 -2.02 11.61
N ALA A 113 11.91 -1.60 10.77
CA ALA A 113 12.24 -2.34 9.55
C ALA A 113 12.68 -3.77 9.85
N GLN A 114 13.42 -3.98 10.94
CA GLN A 114 13.92 -5.30 11.33
C GLN A 114 12.79 -6.28 11.67
N VAL A 115 11.75 -5.80 12.36
CA VAL A 115 10.54 -6.58 12.64
C VAL A 115 9.85 -6.97 11.32
N ASP A 116 9.65 -6.01 10.42
CA ASP A 116 9.02 -6.27 9.13
C ASP A 116 9.81 -7.24 8.27
N LEU A 117 11.14 -7.11 8.24
CA LEU A 117 12.02 -8.03 7.51
C LEU A 117 11.96 -9.45 8.08
N PHE A 118 11.92 -9.60 9.41
CA PHE A 118 11.80 -10.93 10.03
C PHE A 118 10.47 -11.60 9.63
N LEU A 119 9.37 -10.85 9.68
CA LEU A 119 8.06 -11.35 9.28
C LEU A 119 7.99 -11.62 7.76
N ALA A 120 8.59 -10.78 6.93
CA ALA A 120 8.67 -10.99 5.48
C ALA A 120 9.57 -12.19 5.11
N ALA A 121 10.63 -12.46 5.88
CA ALA A 121 11.50 -13.62 5.69
C ALA A 121 10.79 -14.96 5.92
N ALA A 122 9.72 -14.96 6.72
CA ALA A 122 8.85 -16.12 6.95
C ALA A 122 7.71 -16.25 5.90
N SER A 123 7.65 -15.35 4.91
CA SER A 123 6.61 -15.37 3.87
C SER A 123 6.65 -16.69 3.08
N PRO A 124 5.47 -17.25 2.71
CA PRO A 124 5.41 -18.39 1.80
C PRO A 124 5.88 -18.05 0.37
N ASP A 125 6.00 -16.76 0.01
CA ASP A 125 6.60 -16.35 -1.25
C ASP A 125 8.14 -16.36 -1.15
N ALA A 126 8.76 -17.29 -1.88
CA ALA A 126 10.21 -17.48 -1.87
C ALA A 126 11.01 -16.27 -2.40
N ASN A 127 10.41 -15.39 -3.23
CA ASN A 127 11.06 -14.16 -3.67
C ASN A 127 11.06 -13.12 -2.55
N VAL A 128 9.93 -12.97 -1.85
CA VAL A 128 9.81 -12.09 -0.68
C VAL A 128 10.76 -12.54 0.43
N ALA A 129 10.73 -13.83 0.76
CA ALA A 129 11.57 -14.40 1.81
C ALA A 129 13.06 -14.19 1.54
N ARG A 130 13.53 -14.51 0.32
CA ARG A 130 14.91 -14.25 -0.10
C ARG A 130 15.26 -12.77 -0.09
N GLY A 131 14.34 -11.92 -0.56
CA GLY A 131 14.53 -10.46 -0.57
C GLY A 131 14.73 -9.90 0.83
N ALA A 132 13.93 -10.35 1.80
CA ALA A 132 14.05 -9.94 3.20
C ALA A 132 15.34 -10.46 3.84
N GLN A 133 15.68 -11.75 3.62
CA GLN A 133 16.91 -12.35 4.13
C GLN A 133 18.16 -11.63 3.61
N ALA A 134 18.20 -11.31 2.31
CA ALA A 134 19.34 -10.59 1.73
C ALA A 134 19.56 -9.20 2.37
N ILE A 135 18.48 -8.53 2.80
CA ILE A 135 18.59 -7.25 3.51
C ILE A 135 19.07 -7.48 4.95
N LEU A 136 18.57 -8.50 5.64
CA LEU A 136 19.02 -8.83 7.00
C LEU A 136 20.51 -9.17 7.04
N THR A 137 20.99 -10.06 6.17
CA THR A 137 22.40 -10.49 6.16
C THR A 137 23.36 -9.34 5.89
N ARG A 138 23.04 -8.43 4.96
CA ARG A 138 23.89 -7.26 4.66
C ARG A 138 24.05 -6.29 5.83
N ARG A 139 23.18 -6.35 6.83
CA ARG A 139 23.26 -5.50 8.03
C ARG A 139 24.10 -6.11 9.13
N ASP A 140 24.21 -7.43 9.18
CA ASP A 140 25.07 -8.10 10.16
C ASP A 140 26.56 -7.94 9.81
N ASP A 141 26.86 -7.60 8.55
CA ASP A 141 28.22 -7.36 8.02
C ASP A 141 28.70 -5.90 8.10
N ALA A 142 27.85 -4.96 8.57
CA ALA A 142 28.12 -3.51 8.59
C ALA A 142 28.36 -2.98 10.01
#